data_AF-A0A366ZDL9-F1
#
_entry.id   AF-A0A366ZDL9-F1
#
_cell.length_a   1.000
_cell.length_b   1.000
_cell.length_c   1.000
_cell.angle_alpha   90.00
_cell.angle_beta   90.00
_cell.angle_gamma   90.00
#
_symmetry.space_group_name_H-M   'P 1'
#
loop_
_entity.id
_entity.type
_entity.pdbx_description
1 polymer ?
#
loop_
_entity_poly.entity_id
_entity_poly.type
_entity_poly.pdbx_seq_one_letter_code
_entity_poly.pdbx_strand_id
1 'polypeptide(L)'
;MVVHEPGACAGCGAGLVVTEKPTAVVRRQVFDIPAVQVRVVEHRLISRRCACGAVSQAAAPAGVAAAVQYGPHAAAIAVYLCLGQHLPVERVAGLLADLFGTPMSAGTVAAWTSRAAAGLEPFTAAATAALAGAEVVHVDETPAAGGRAVPLAARGLHRAGHRAGLPRPAR
;
A
#
# COMPACT_ATOMS: atom_id res chain seq x y z
N MET A 1 -12.31 10.68 24.80
CA MET A 1 -12.00 12.07 25.19
C MET A 1 -11.70 12.06 26.67
N VAL A 2 -10.55 12.59 27.08
CA VAL A 2 -10.22 12.75 28.50
C VAL A 2 -10.48 14.21 28.86
N VAL A 3 -11.28 14.45 29.89
CA VAL A 3 -11.57 15.80 30.40
C VAL A 3 -10.67 16.04 31.60
N HIS A 4 -9.99 17.17 31.62
CA HIS A 4 -9.14 17.59 32.72
C HIS A 4 -9.77 18.82 33.38
N GLU A 5 -10.25 18.66 34.61
CA GLU A 5 -10.74 19.76 35.45
C GLU A 5 -9.58 20.32 36.29
N PRO A 6 -9.57 21.64 36.56
CA PRO A 6 -8.63 22.22 37.50
C PRO A 6 -8.87 21.66 38.91
N GLY A 7 -7.83 21.15 39.55
CA GLY A 7 -7.94 20.59 40.91
C GLY A 7 -8.17 21.63 42.00
N ALA A 8 -7.69 22.87 41.79
CA ALA A 8 -7.85 23.99 42.72
C ALA A 8 -7.75 25.32 41.95
N CYS A 9 -8.19 26.41 42.59
CA CYS A 9 -8.02 27.76 42.09
C CYS A 9 -6.54 28.10 41.94
N ALA A 10 -6.10 28.47 40.74
CA ALA A 10 -4.71 28.82 40.45
C ALA A 10 -4.21 30.07 41.21
N GLY A 11 -5.13 30.91 41.72
CA GLY A 11 -4.79 32.12 42.48
C GLY A 11 -4.69 31.92 43.99
N CYS A 12 -5.69 31.29 44.61
CA CYS A 12 -5.79 31.17 46.07
C CYS A 12 -5.69 29.72 46.61
N GLY A 13 -5.66 28.71 45.74
CA GLY A 13 -5.57 27.30 46.13
C GLY A 13 -6.86 26.68 46.71
N ALA A 14 -7.95 27.43 46.82
CA ALA A 14 -9.24 26.90 47.27
C ALA A 14 -9.85 25.92 46.24
N GLY A 15 -10.73 25.03 46.72
CA GLY A 15 -11.47 24.12 45.86
C GLY A 15 -12.40 24.84 44.88
N LEU A 16 -12.60 24.27 43.70
CA LEU A 16 -13.48 24.81 42.66
C LEU A 16 -14.78 23.99 42.60
N VAL A 17 -15.91 24.66 42.37
CA VAL A 17 -17.22 24.01 42.25
C VAL A 17 -17.42 23.53 40.81
N VAL A 18 -17.45 22.21 40.62
CA VAL A 18 -17.45 21.55 39.28
C VAL A 18 -18.88 21.33 38.73
N THR A 19 -19.92 21.71 39.47
CA THR A 19 -21.32 21.52 39.05
C THR A 19 -21.81 22.55 38.03
N GLU A 20 -21.09 23.65 37.85
CA GLU A 20 -21.45 24.72 36.91
C GLU A 20 -20.81 24.51 35.53
N LYS A 21 -21.36 25.19 34.51
CA LYS A 21 -20.82 25.13 33.15
C LYS A 21 -19.42 25.78 33.11
N PRO A 22 -18.41 25.16 32.47
CA PRO A 22 -17.09 25.76 32.33
C PRO A 22 -17.15 27.11 31.61
N THR A 23 -16.40 28.10 32.11
CA THR A 23 -16.28 29.42 31.49
C THR A 23 -15.62 29.38 30.12
N ALA A 24 -14.68 28.46 29.90
CA ALA A 24 -14.03 28.20 28.62
C ALA A 24 -13.50 26.76 28.54
N VAL A 25 -13.36 26.24 27.32
CA VAL A 25 -12.73 24.93 27.06
C VAL A 25 -11.69 25.10 25.97
N VAL A 26 -10.44 24.72 26.26
CA VAL A 26 -9.35 24.66 25.27
C VAL A 26 -9.16 23.20 24.86
N ARG A 27 -9.05 22.96 23.55
CA ARG A 27 -8.84 21.61 23.01
C ARG A 27 -7.36 21.37 22.75
N ARG A 28 -6.86 20.21 23.19
CA ARG A 28 -5.55 19.67 22.85
C ARG A 28 -5.74 18.22 22.43
N GLN A 29 -5.15 17.83 21.31
CA GLN A 29 -5.24 16.48 20.77
C GLN A 29 -3.84 15.88 20.67
N VAL A 30 -3.72 14.62 21.04
CA VAL A 30 -2.52 13.81 20.84
C VAL A 30 -2.88 12.74 19.82
N PHE A 31 -2.16 12.72 18.71
CA PHE A 31 -2.21 11.65 17.74
C PHE A 31 -1.06 10.71 18.05
N ASP A 32 -1.38 9.49 18.44
CA ASP A 32 -0.40 8.45 18.74
C ASP A 32 -0.69 7.21 17.90
N ILE A 33 0.36 6.44 17.60
CA ILE A 33 0.25 5.16 16.89
C ILE A 33 0.39 4.07 17.94
N PRO A 34 -0.69 3.35 18.29
CA PRO A 34 -0.61 2.28 19.27
C PRO A 34 0.31 1.16 18.76
N ALA A 35 0.85 0.37 19.68
CA ALA A 35 1.71 -0.77 19.34
C ALA A 35 1.01 -1.69 18.33
N VAL A 36 1.61 -1.84 17.14
CA VAL A 36 1.09 -2.70 16.08
C VAL A 36 1.68 -4.10 16.26
N GLN A 37 0.82 -5.08 16.50
CA GLN A 37 1.23 -6.45 16.83
C GLN A 37 0.88 -7.44 15.72
N VAL A 38 1.78 -8.40 15.47
CA VAL A 38 1.50 -9.53 14.59
C VAL A 38 0.73 -10.61 15.31
N ARG A 39 -0.36 -11.05 14.70
CA ARG A 39 -1.12 -12.21 15.15
C ARG A 39 -0.61 -13.44 14.43
N VAL A 40 -0.11 -14.41 15.19
CA VAL A 40 0.30 -15.73 14.69
C VAL A 40 -0.78 -16.75 15.07
N VAL A 41 -1.22 -17.54 14.10
CA VAL A 41 -2.14 -18.68 14.33
C VAL A 41 -1.47 -19.93 13.82
N GLU A 42 -1.16 -20.85 14.72
CA GLU A 42 -0.59 -22.16 14.37
C GLU A 42 -1.73 -23.11 13.98
N HIS A 43 -1.67 -23.67 12.77
CA HIS A 43 -2.61 -24.68 12.30
C HIS A 43 -1.97 -26.07 12.36
N ARG A 44 -2.39 -26.90 13.33
CA ARG A 44 -1.87 -28.27 13.48
C ARG A 44 -2.71 -29.27 12.69
N LEU A 45 -2.13 -29.82 11.62
CA LEU A 45 -2.76 -30.85 10.81
C LEU A 45 -2.35 -32.23 11.32
N ILE A 46 -3.24 -32.85 12.10
CA ILE A 46 -2.98 -34.14 12.75
C ILE A 46 -3.15 -35.28 11.74
N SER A 47 -2.20 -36.24 11.77
CA SER A 47 -2.33 -37.52 11.07
C SER A 47 -2.66 -38.64 12.06
N ARG A 48 -3.58 -39.52 11.70
CA ARG A 48 -3.95 -40.71 12.49
C ARG A 48 -3.88 -41.97 11.64
N ARG A 49 -3.47 -43.07 12.25
CA ARG A 49 -3.44 -44.39 11.61
C ARG A 49 -4.68 -45.19 12.00
N CYS A 50 -5.36 -45.75 11.02
CA CYS A 50 -6.47 -46.69 11.20
C CYS A 50 -5.93 -48.10 11.51
N ALA A 51 -6.74 -48.95 12.14
CA ALA A 51 -6.42 -50.37 12.37
C ALA A 51 -6.14 -51.14 11.06
N CYS A 52 -6.69 -50.70 9.92
CA CYS A 52 -6.38 -51.27 8.59
C CYS A 52 -5.00 -50.86 8.04
N GLY A 53 -4.24 -50.04 8.75
CA GLY A 53 -2.91 -49.57 8.36
C GLY A 53 -2.89 -48.22 7.61
N ALA A 54 -4.03 -47.74 7.10
CA ALA A 54 -4.11 -46.45 6.40
C ALA A 54 -3.82 -45.26 7.34
N VAL A 55 -3.12 -44.24 6.83
CA VAL A 55 -2.87 -42.97 7.54
C VAL A 55 -3.65 -41.85 6.87
N SER A 56 -4.44 -41.13 7.65
CA SER A 56 -5.23 -39.99 7.18
C SER A 56 -4.80 -38.73 7.91
N GLN A 57 -4.58 -37.65 7.16
CA GLN A 57 -4.21 -36.32 7.69
C GLN A 57 -5.41 -35.37 7.62
N ALA A 58 -5.56 -34.51 8.62
CA ALA A 58 -6.51 -33.41 8.59
C ALA A 58 -6.23 -32.47 7.41
N ALA A 59 -7.28 -32.04 6.70
CA ALA A 59 -7.17 -31.07 5.62
C ALA A 59 -6.76 -29.69 6.16
N ALA A 60 -5.93 -28.97 5.40
CA ALA A 60 -5.59 -27.60 5.73
C ALA A 60 -6.81 -26.67 5.54
N PRO A 61 -7.01 -25.68 6.44
CA PRO A 61 -8.01 -24.64 6.22
C PRO A 61 -7.74 -23.85 4.94
N ALA A 62 -8.79 -23.27 4.35
CA ALA A 62 -8.64 -22.42 3.18
C ALA A 62 -7.63 -21.30 3.42
N GLY A 63 -6.69 -21.14 2.48
CA GLY A 63 -5.64 -20.13 2.55
C GLY A 63 -4.43 -20.50 3.42
N VAL A 64 -4.38 -21.68 4.03
CA VAL A 64 -3.19 -22.21 4.74
C VAL A 64 -2.50 -23.23 3.85
N ALA A 65 -1.58 -22.77 3.01
CA ALA A 65 -0.95 -23.56 1.95
C ALA A 65 0.52 -23.90 2.21
N ALA A 66 1.18 -23.22 3.15
CA ALA A 66 2.59 -23.43 3.48
C ALA A 66 2.80 -23.58 4.99
N ALA A 67 3.92 -24.19 5.37
CA ALA A 67 4.31 -24.34 6.77
C ALA A 67 4.44 -22.99 7.50
N VAL A 68 4.95 -21.98 6.79
CA VAL A 68 4.97 -20.58 7.24
C VAL A 68 4.52 -19.71 6.07
N GLN A 69 3.56 -18.82 6.33
CA GLN A 69 3.14 -17.82 5.36
C GLN A 69 2.70 -16.55 6.08
N TYR A 70 2.96 -15.41 5.45
CA TYR A 70 2.46 -14.13 5.95
C TYR A 70 1.10 -13.80 5.32
N GLY A 71 0.26 -13.13 6.11
CA GLY A 71 -1.06 -12.71 5.67
C GLY A 71 -1.05 -11.54 4.66
N PRO A 72 -2.21 -11.24 4.05
CA PRO A 72 -2.32 -10.21 3.01
C PRO A 72 -1.97 -8.79 3.51
N HIS A 73 -2.22 -8.46 4.77
CA HIS A 73 -1.86 -7.15 5.33
C HIS A 73 -0.34 -6.91 5.36
N ALA A 74 0.45 -7.94 5.71
CA ALA A 74 1.91 -7.85 5.68
C ALA A 74 2.42 -7.59 4.25
N ALA A 75 1.86 -8.31 3.28
CA ALA A 75 2.17 -8.11 1.87
C ALA A 75 1.81 -6.69 1.40
N ALA A 76 0.63 -6.18 1.77
CA ALA A 76 0.17 -4.85 1.40
C ALA A 76 1.09 -3.74 1.94
N ILE A 77 1.49 -3.82 3.22
CA ILE A 77 2.43 -2.86 3.83
C ILE A 77 3.77 -2.92 3.09
N ALA A 78 4.30 -4.12 2.84
CA ALA A 78 5.57 -4.28 2.13
C ALA A 78 5.53 -3.68 0.72
N VAL A 79 4.46 -3.96 -0.04
CA VAL A 79 4.26 -3.41 -1.39
C VAL A 79 4.14 -1.89 -1.36
N TYR A 80 3.39 -1.33 -0.42
CA TYR A 80 3.28 0.11 -0.25
C TYR A 80 4.63 0.76 0.05
N LEU A 81 5.41 0.17 0.96
CA LEU A 81 6.73 0.70 1.31
C LEU A 81 7.71 0.64 0.13
N CYS A 82 7.71 -0.46 -0.63
CA CYS A 82 8.58 -0.60 -1.80
C CYS A 82 8.14 0.31 -2.96
N LEU A 83 6.88 0.23 -3.39
CA LEU A 83 6.41 0.85 -4.63
C LEU A 83 5.84 2.25 -4.42
N GLY A 84 5.21 2.50 -3.27
CA GLY A 84 4.61 3.79 -2.94
C GLY A 84 5.53 4.72 -2.15
N GLN A 85 6.48 4.18 -1.38
CA GLN A 85 7.45 4.97 -0.59
C GLN A 85 8.90 4.80 -1.09
N HIS A 86 9.11 4.01 -2.15
CA HIS A 86 10.40 3.84 -2.83
C HIS A 86 11.54 3.35 -1.92
N LEU A 87 11.22 2.55 -0.91
CA LEU A 87 12.22 1.93 -0.05
C LEU A 87 12.85 0.70 -0.74
N PRO A 88 14.19 0.51 -0.66
CA PRO A 88 14.84 -0.71 -1.14
C PRO A 88 14.25 -1.96 -0.47
N VAL A 89 14.19 -3.07 -1.20
CA VAL A 89 13.57 -4.33 -0.74
C VAL A 89 14.17 -4.81 0.59
N GLU A 90 15.48 -4.77 0.72
CA GLU A 90 16.22 -5.17 1.92
C GLU A 90 15.91 -4.23 3.09
N ARG A 91 15.75 -2.93 2.81
CA ARG A 91 15.37 -1.93 3.82
C ARG A 91 13.96 -2.19 4.33
N VAL A 92 13.03 -2.56 3.46
CA VAL A 92 11.66 -2.93 3.84
C VAL A 92 11.66 -4.20 4.68
N ALA A 93 12.41 -5.23 4.28
CA ALA A 93 12.52 -6.47 5.05
C ALA A 93 13.02 -6.21 6.49
N GLY A 94 14.06 -5.38 6.65
CA GLY A 94 14.56 -4.96 7.96
C GLY A 94 13.53 -4.15 8.76
N LEU A 95 12.89 -3.16 8.13
CA LEU A 95 11.89 -2.33 8.79
C LEU A 95 10.69 -3.13 9.31
N LEU A 96 10.24 -4.14 8.55
CA LEU A 96 9.15 -5.02 9.00
C LEU A 96 9.58 -5.89 10.19
N ALA A 97 10.86 -6.28 10.25
CA ALA A 97 11.41 -6.97 11.41
C ALA A 97 11.46 -6.04 12.63
N ASP A 98 11.91 -4.79 12.46
CA ASP A 98 12.07 -3.82 13.55
C ASP A 98 10.72 -3.36 14.13
N LEU A 99 9.74 -3.07 13.27
CA LEU A 99 8.43 -2.54 13.69
C LEU A 99 7.49 -3.63 14.21
N PHE A 100 7.54 -4.82 13.63
CA PHE A 100 6.56 -5.87 13.88
C PHE A 100 7.16 -7.15 14.48
N GLY A 101 8.46 -7.17 14.75
CA GLY A 101 9.16 -8.36 15.26
C GLY A 101 9.11 -9.55 14.30
N THR A 102 8.85 -9.31 13.02
CA THR A 102 8.55 -10.36 12.04
C THR A 102 9.65 -10.43 10.98
N PRO A 103 10.66 -11.31 11.15
CA PRO A 103 11.78 -11.37 10.23
C PRO A 103 11.33 -11.90 8.87
N MET A 104 11.26 -11.02 7.88
CA MET A 104 10.94 -11.36 6.49
C MET A 104 12.21 -11.39 5.66
N SER A 105 12.30 -12.32 4.72
CA SER A 105 13.39 -12.31 3.75
C SER A 105 13.15 -11.24 2.68
N ALA A 106 14.23 -10.66 2.14
CA ALA A 106 14.14 -9.78 0.98
C ALA A 106 13.44 -10.47 -0.21
N GLY A 107 13.68 -11.78 -0.40
CA GLY A 107 13.00 -12.57 -1.43
C GLY A 107 11.48 -12.63 -1.26
N THR A 108 10.98 -12.69 -0.03
CA THR A 108 9.53 -12.64 0.26
C THR A 108 8.94 -11.29 -0.15
N VAL A 109 9.62 -10.20 0.21
CA VAL A 109 9.18 -8.84 -0.15
C VAL A 109 9.20 -8.62 -1.67
N ALA A 110 10.29 -9.04 -2.35
CA ALA A 110 10.39 -8.97 -3.81
C ALA A 110 9.33 -9.83 -4.53
N ALA A 111 8.96 -10.98 -3.96
CA ALA A 111 7.90 -11.81 -4.50
C ALA A 111 6.53 -11.13 -4.39
N TRP A 112 6.29 -10.33 -3.35
CA TRP A 112 5.04 -9.55 -3.23
C TRP A 112 4.97 -8.40 -4.22
N THR A 113 6.06 -7.65 -4.40
CA THR A 113 6.09 -6.56 -5.39
C THR A 113 5.91 -7.10 -6.80
N SER A 114 6.56 -8.22 -7.14
CA SER A 114 6.36 -8.89 -8.44
C SER A 114 4.92 -9.35 -8.64
N ARG A 115 4.29 -9.95 -7.63
CA ARG A 115 2.87 -10.36 -7.72
C ARG A 115 1.92 -9.17 -7.84
N ALA A 116 2.19 -8.08 -7.12
CA ALA A 116 1.40 -6.86 -7.22
C ALA A 116 1.51 -6.25 -8.62
N ALA A 117 2.72 -6.19 -9.19
CA ALA A 117 2.95 -5.72 -10.55
C ALA A 117 2.23 -6.59 -11.58
N ALA A 118 2.28 -7.93 -11.45
CA ALA A 118 1.54 -8.83 -12.33
C ALA A 118 0.02 -8.60 -12.26
N GLY A 119 -0.53 -8.30 -11.08
CA GLY A 119 -1.95 -7.96 -10.93
C GLY A 119 -2.39 -6.67 -11.63
N LEU A 120 -1.44 -5.80 -12.02
CA LEU A 120 -1.71 -4.58 -12.78
C LEU A 120 -1.72 -4.79 -14.29
N GLU A 121 -1.51 -6.01 -14.79
CA GLU A 121 -1.53 -6.30 -16.23
C GLU A 121 -2.84 -5.82 -16.91
N PRO A 122 -4.05 -6.11 -16.39
CA PRO A 122 -5.28 -5.65 -17.04
C PRO A 122 -5.39 -4.13 -17.09
N PHE A 123 -4.95 -3.45 -16.03
CA PHE A 123 -4.91 -2.00 -15.97
C PHE A 123 -3.91 -1.44 -17.00
N THR A 124 -2.72 -2.02 -17.08
CA THR A 124 -1.66 -1.60 -18.01
C THR A 124 -2.11 -1.78 -19.45
N ALA A 125 -2.79 -2.88 -19.76
CA ALA A 125 -3.38 -3.13 -21.06
C ALA A 125 -4.45 -2.07 -21.41
N ALA A 126 -5.36 -1.78 -20.48
CA ALA A 126 -6.39 -0.77 -20.67
C ALA A 126 -5.80 0.65 -20.86
N ALA A 127 -4.83 1.03 -20.03
CA ALA A 127 -4.13 2.31 -20.13
C ALA A 127 -3.38 2.43 -21.47
N THR A 128 -2.70 1.37 -21.91
CA THR A 128 -2.00 1.33 -23.19
C THR A 128 -2.96 1.50 -24.36
N ALA A 129 -4.11 0.81 -24.35
CA ALA A 129 -5.13 0.95 -25.37
C ALA A 129 -5.72 2.37 -25.42
N ALA A 130 -5.98 2.98 -24.25
CA ALA A 130 -6.46 4.35 -24.15
C ALA A 130 -5.45 5.36 -24.71
N LEU A 131 -4.15 5.19 -24.38
CA LEU A 131 -3.08 6.04 -24.92
C LEU A 131 -2.91 5.88 -26.44
N ALA A 132 -3.03 4.65 -26.97
CA ALA A 132 -2.94 4.40 -28.41
C ALA A 132 -4.10 5.01 -29.21
N GLY A 133 -5.27 5.16 -28.58
CA GLY A 133 -6.46 5.79 -29.18
C GLY A 133 -6.55 7.30 -28.99
N ALA A 134 -5.62 7.93 -28.25
CA ALA A 134 -5.67 9.36 -27.97
C ALA A 134 -5.16 10.19 -29.16
N GLU A 135 -5.84 11.31 -29.46
CA GLU A 135 -5.41 12.25 -30.50
C GLU A 135 -4.08 12.94 -30.14
N VAL A 136 -3.90 13.24 -28.85
CA VAL A 136 -2.71 13.88 -28.30
C VAL A 136 -2.30 13.14 -27.02
N VAL A 137 -1.00 12.87 -26.89
CA VAL A 137 -0.40 12.28 -25.68
C VAL A 137 0.70 13.23 -25.20
N HIS A 138 0.59 13.70 -23.96
CA HIS A 138 1.63 14.46 -23.29
C HIS A 138 2.57 13.49 -22.57
N VAL A 139 3.86 13.55 -22.89
CA VAL A 139 4.89 12.69 -22.29
C VAL A 139 5.84 13.58 -21.50
N ASP A 140 5.99 13.28 -20.22
CA ASP A 140 7.00 13.88 -19.34
C ASP A 140 8.10 12.85 -19.08
N GLU A 141 9.33 13.15 -19.47
CA GLU A 141 10.46 12.26 -19.26
C GLU A 141 11.03 12.47 -17.86
N THR A 142 10.84 11.49 -16.98
CA THR A 142 11.57 11.43 -15.71
C THR A 142 12.78 10.53 -15.87
N PRO A 143 14.02 11.06 -15.79
CA PRO A 143 15.22 10.22 -15.89
C PRO A 143 15.33 9.32 -14.64
N ALA A 144 15.37 8.01 -14.85
CA ALA A 144 15.65 7.04 -13.79
C ALA A 144 17.17 6.81 -13.69
N ALA A 145 17.74 6.95 -12.48
CA ALA A 145 19.12 6.59 -12.24
C ALA A 145 19.31 5.07 -12.44
N GLY A 146 19.96 4.67 -13.54
CA GLY A 146 20.30 3.28 -13.84
C GLY A 146 19.31 2.50 -14.72
N GLY A 147 18.24 3.12 -15.23
CA GLY A 147 17.32 2.47 -16.16
C GLY A 147 17.75 2.64 -17.63
N ARG A 148 17.82 1.54 -18.39
CA ARG A 148 17.97 1.62 -19.86
C ARG A 148 16.65 2.11 -20.45
N ALA A 149 16.68 3.23 -21.15
CA ALA A 149 15.50 3.77 -21.84
C ALA A 149 14.90 2.70 -22.77
N VAL A 150 13.62 2.39 -22.56
CA VAL A 150 12.84 1.57 -23.49
C VAL A 150 12.17 2.55 -24.45
N PRO A 151 12.54 2.59 -25.74
CA PRO A 151 11.90 3.50 -26.67
C PRO A 151 10.44 3.05 -26.87
N LEU A 152 9.49 3.92 -26.50
CA LEU A 152 8.11 3.78 -26.93
C LEU A 152 8.10 4.08 -28.44
N ALA A 153 7.94 3.04 -29.27
CA ALA A 153 7.84 3.22 -30.70
C ALA A 153 6.52 3.93 -31.04
N ALA A 154 6.54 5.26 -31.09
CA ALA A 154 5.46 6.07 -31.63
C ALA A 154 5.35 5.81 -33.14
N ARG A 155 4.57 4.79 -33.54
CA ARG A 155 4.17 4.62 -34.93
C ARG A 155 2.93 5.49 -35.19
N GLY A 156 3.16 6.61 -35.90
CA GLY A 156 2.14 7.18 -36.78
C GLY A 156 1.34 8.39 -36.30
N LEU A 157 2.00 9.44 -35.77
CA LEU A 157 1.41 10.79 -35.81
C LEU A 157 1.65 11.40 -37.20
N HIS A 158 0.79 11.05 -38.16
CA HIS A 158 0.74 11.76 -39.43
C HIS A 158 0.24 13.19 -39.20
N ARG A 159 1.12 14.16 -39.51
CA ARG A 159 0.80 15.59 -39.62
C ARG A 159 -0.43 15.79 -40.51
N ALA A 160 -1.57 16.16 -39.93
CA ALA A 160 -2.62 16.87 -40.66
C ALA A 160 -2.19 18.34 -40.78
N GLY A 161 -1.47 18.66 -41.86
CA GLY A 161 -1.17 20.04 -42.23
C GLY A 161 -2.46 20.75 -42.63
N HIS A 162 -2.97 21.63 -41.76
CA HIS A 162 -3.97 22.61 -42.14
C HIS A 162 -3.34 23.66 -43.09
N ARG A 163 -3.46 23.44 -44.40
CA ARG A 163 -3.47 24.52 -45.39
C ARG A 163 -4.90 24.67 -45.92
N ALA A 164 -5.69 25.48 -45.25
CA ALA A 164 -6.93 26.00 -45.82
C ALA A 164 -6.56 27.18 -46.74
N GLY A 165 -6.52 26.92 -48.04
CA GLY A 165 -6.47 27.96 -49.07
C GLY A 165 -7.81 28.67 -49.15
N LEU A 166 -7.80 29.99 -48.99
CA LEU A 166 -8.93 30.86 -49.30
C LEU A 166 -9.07 30.99 -50.83
N PRO A 167 -10.25 30.77 -51.42
CA PRO A 167 -10.47 31.08 -52.83
C PRO A 167 -10.69 32.58 -53.02
N ARG A 168 -9.95 33.18 -53.96
CA ARG A 168 -10.21 34.52 -54.49
C ARG A 168 -11.43 34.47 -55.40
N PRO A 169 -12.42 35.38 -55.28
CA PRO A 169 -13.45 35.52 -56.29
C PRO A 169 -12.92 36.30 -57.51
N ALA A 170 -13.35 35.87 -58.69
CA ALA A 170 -13.11 36.52 -59.97
C ALA A 170 -14.26 37.49 -60.30
N ARG A 171 -13.87 38.65 -60.86
CA ARG A 171 -14.66 39.77 -61.39
C ARG A 171 -15.27 40.74 -60.38
#